data_AF-X8BGZ1-F1
#
_entry.id   AF-X8BGZ1-F1
#
_cell.length_a   1.000
_cell.length_b   1.000
_cell.length_c   1.000
_cell.angle_alpha   90.00
_cell.angle_beta   90.00
_cell.angle_gamma   90.00
#
_symmetry.space_group_name_H-M   'P 1'
#
loop_
_entity.id
_entity.type
_entity.pdbx_description
1 polymer ?
#
loop_
_entity_poly.entity_id
_entity_poly.type
_entity_poly.pdbx_seq_one_letter_code
_entity_poly.pdbx_strand_id
1 'polypeptide(L)'
;MSKRLSPAQRLQEEIDGVFAGGEDLAGAIEEVARLGARLLLQTAIEAEVSAFLGRERYQRAAAAEDARAGMRNGYCPTTVKTTAGR
;
A
#
# COMPACT_ATOMS: atom_id res chain seq x y z
N MET A 1 -7.93 14.72 7.67
CA MET A 1 -7.28 13.60 6.97
C MET A 1 -7.71 13.58 5.51
N SER A 2 -6.77 13.70 4.57
CA SER A 2 -7.08 13.79 3.14
C SER A 2 -7.73 12.50 2.65
N LYS A 3 -8.94 12.61 2.11
CA LYS A 3 -9.78 11.50 1.58
C LYS A 3 -9.12 10.75 0.40
N ARG A 4 -7.89 11.11 0.01
CA ARG A 4 -7.19 10.63 -1.19
C ARG A 4 -5.92 9.82 -0.92
N LEU A 5 -5.45 9.70 0.32
CA LEU A 5 -4.26 8.90 0.61
C LEU A 5 -4.49 7.45 0.19
N SER A 6 -3.59 6.95 -0.65
CA SER A 6 -3.53 5.53 -0.99
C SER A 6 -3.13 4.71 0.24
N PRO A 7 -3.44 3.40 0.28
CA PRO A 7 -2.98 2.55 1.37
C PRO A 7 -1.47 2.54 1.54
N ALA A 8 -0.70 2.58 0.44
CA ALA A 8 0.75 2.68 0.49
C ALA A 8 1.23 3.98 1.18
N GLN A 9 0.57 5.11 0.90
CA GLN A 9 0.89 6.37 1.58
C GLN A 9 0.56 6.34 3.07
N ARG A 10 -0.52 5.67 3.48
CA ARG A 10 -0.84 5.51 4.91
C ARG A 10 0.21 4.67 5.63
N LEU A 11 0.67 3.60 4.99
CA LEU A 11 1.75 2.76 5.54
C LEU A 11 3.06 3.55 5.67
N GLN A 12 3.36 4.46 4.73
CA GLN A 12 4.51 5.35 4.85
C GLN A 12 4.37 6.29 6.05
N GLU A 13 3.19 6.90 6.24
CA GLU A 13 2.90 7.75 7.41
C GLU A 13 3.00 6.97 8.74
N GLU A 14 2.57 5.71 8.77
CA GLU A 14 2.72 4.82 9.93
C GLU A 14 4.21 4.56 10.24
N ILE A 15 5.04 4.26 9.22
CA ILE A 15 6.48 4.06 9.38
C ILE A 15 7.16 5.32 9.91
N ASP A 16 6.84 6.49 9.34
CA ASP A 16 7.40 7.77 9.78
C ASP A 16 7.02 8.06 11.24
N GLY A 17 5.81 7.66 11.66
CA GLY A 17 5.35 7.75 13.04
C GLY A 17 6.16 6.90 14.02
N VAL A 18 6.57 5.68 13.63
CA VAL A 18 7.42 4.82 14.47
C VAL A 18 8.77 5.50 14.75
N PHE A 19 9.40 6.07 13.73
CA PHE A 19 10.68 6.78 13.89
C PHE A 19 10.56 8.06 14.73
N ALA A 20 9.41 8.73 14.70
CA ALA A 20 9.16 9.93 15.50
C ALA A 20 8.85 9.63 16.98
N GLY A 21 8.46 8.38 17.31
CA GLY A 21 7.92 8.01 18.63
C GLY A 21 8.96 7.83 19.75
N GLY A 22 10.25 7.71 19.43
CA GLY A 22 11.31 7.57 20.44
C GLY A 22 11.26 6.26 21.23
N GLU A 23 10.65 5.21 20.68
CA GLU A 23 10.57 3.88 21.30
C GLU A 23 11.93 3.16 21.35
N ASP A 24 11.98 2.03 22.08
CA ASP A 24 13.16 1.16 22.08
C ASP A 24 13.55 0.74 20.66
N LEU A 25 14.84 0.80 20.35
CA LEU A 25 15.35 0.59 19.00
C LEU A 25 15.01 -0.80 18.46
N ALA A 26 15.05 -1.84 19.29
CA ALA A 26 14.74 -3.20 18.85
C ALA A 26 13.26 -3.32 18.48
N GLY A 27 12.37 -2.78 19.31
CA GLY A 27 10.93 -2.71 19.02
C GLY A 27 10.61 -1.91 17.76
N ALA A 28 11.23 -0.74 17.60
CA ALA A 28 11.05 0.12 16.43
C ALA A 28 11.48 -0.57 15.13
N ILE A 29 12.61 -1.30 15.14
CA ILE A 29 13.08 -2.06 13.97
C ILE A 29 12.11 -3.18 13.61
N GLU A 30 11.58 -3.92 14.59
CA GLU A 30 10.60 -4.98 14.32
C GLU A 30 9.32 -4.42 13.69
N GLU A 31 8.79 -3.33 14.24
CA GLU A 31 7.58 -2.70 13.72
C GLU A 31 7.78 -2.15 12.30
N VAL A 32 8.91 -1.46 12.06
CA VAL A 32 9.26 -0.97 10.72
C VAL A 32 9.44 -2.13 9.73
N ALA A 33 10.03 -3.26 10.15
CA ALA A 33 10.16 -4.42 9.28
C ALA A 33 8.78 -4.98 8.88
N ARG A 34 7.85 -5.06 9.83
CA ARG A 34 6.47 -5.52 9.57
C ARG A 34 5.71 -4.54 8.66
N LEU A 35 5.78 -3.24 8.94
CA LEU A 35 5.15 -2.20 8.12
C LEU A 35 5.77 -2.12 6.72
N GLY A 36 7.09 -2.28 6.62
CA GLY A 36 7.83 -2.31 5.36
C GLY A 36 7.42 -3.49 4.48
N ALA A 37 7.27 -4.69 5.05
CA ALA A 37 6.75 -5.84 4.32
C ALA A 37 5.32 -5.59 3.79
N ARG A 38 4.44 -4.99 4.62
CA ARG A 38 3.09 -4.59 4.19
C ARG A 38 3.13 -3.55 3.07
N LEU A 39 4.02 -2.55 3.16
CA LEU A 39 4.19 -1.51 2.15
C LEU A 39 4.65 -2.09 0.82
N LEU A 40 5.63 -3.00 0.83
CA LEU A 40 6.12 -3.66 -0.38
C LEU A 40 5.01 -4.44 -1.08
N LEU A 41 4.27 -5.27 -0.35
CA LEU A 41 3.15 -6.04 -0.90
C LEU A 41 2.04 -5.12 -1.44
N GLN A 42 1.66 -4.10 -0.68
CA GLN A 42 0.62 -3.16 -1.07
C GLN A 42 1.02 -2.38 -2.34
N THR A 43 2.27 -1.95 -2.44
CA THR A 43 2.80 -1.25 -3.61
C THR A 43 2.81 -2.16 -4.84
N ALA A 44 3.27 -3.41 -4.68
CA ALA A 44 3.28 -4.38 -5.77
C ALA A 44 1.86 -4.68 -6.28
N ILE A 45 0.91 -4.94 -5.39
CA ILE A 45 -0.49 -5.23 -5.78
C ILE A 45 -1.13 -4.02 -6.47
N GLU A 46 -0.90 -2.79 -5.98
CA GLU A 46 -1.43 -1.60 -6.64
C GLU A 46 -0.85 -1.40 -8.04
N ALA A 47 0.45 -1.68 -8.23
CA ALA A 47 1.08 -1.66 -9.54
C ALA A 47 0.46 -2.71 -10.49
N GLU A 48 0.23 -3.93 -10.00
CA GLU A 48 -0.47 -4.98 -10.77
C GLU A 48 -1.90 -4.56 -11.15
N VAL A 49 -2.63 -3.89 -10.24
CA VAL A 49 -3.98 -3.37 -10.56
C VAL A 49 -3.91 -2.24 -11.60
N SER A 50 -2.93 -1.33 -11.51
CA SER A 50 -2.69 -0.30 -12.52
C SER A 50 -2.39 -0.91 -13.88
N ALA A 51 -1.48 -1.88 -13.94
CA ALA A 51 -1.12 -2.60 -15.16
C ALA A 51 -2.32 -3.38 -15.73
N PHE A 52 -3.07 -4.08 -14.88
CA PHE A 52 -4.25 -4.83 -15.29
C PHE A 52 -5.35 -3.93 -15.87
N LEU A 53 -5.63 -2.78 -15.24
CA LEU A 53 -6.65 -1.84 -15.70
C LEU A 53 -6.18 -0.93 -16.83
N GLY A 54 -4.87 -0.91 -17.13
CA GLY A 54 -4.24 -0.02 -18.10
C GLY A 54 -4.34 1.47 -17.72
N ARG A 55 -4.50 1.78 -16.43
CA ARG A 55 -4.62 3.17 -15.95
C ARG A 55 -4.34 3.35 -14.47
N GLU A 56 -3.78 4.51 -14.14
CA GLU A 56 -3.45 4.88 -12.78
C GLU A 56 -4.66 5.19 -11.90
N ARG A 57 -4.41 5.27 -10.59
CA ARG A 57 -5.44 5.61 -9.61
C ARG A 57 -6.01 7.01 -9.92
N TYR A 58 -7.33 7.07 -10.06
CA TYR A 58 -8.09 8.26 -10.47
C TYR A 58 -7.85 8.77 -11.91
N GLN A 59 -6.99 8.13 -12.71
CA GLN A 59 -6.89 8.45 -14.13
C GLN A 59 -8.22 8.10 -14.82
N ARG A 60 -8.71 9.04 -15.64
CA ARG A 60 -9.93 8.84 -16.42
C ARG A 60 -9.64 7.83 -17.53
N ALA A 61 -10.53 6.87 -17.74
CA ALA A 61 -10.36 5.84 -18.78
C ALA A 61 -10.20 6.47 -20.18
N ALA A 62 -10.95 7.53 -20.50
CA ALA A 62 -10.83 8.24 -21.78
C ALA A 62 -9.48 8.95 -21.99
N ALA A 63 -8.66 9.09 -20.93
CA ALA A 63 -7.34 9.71 -20.97
C ALA A 63 -6.19 8.68 -20.92
N ALA A 64 -6.50 7.38 -21.05
CA ALA A 64 -5.54 6.29 -21.06
C ALA A 64 -5.79 5.41 -22.29
N GLU A 65 -4.76 5.21 -23.10
CA GLU A 65 -4.83 4.52 -24.41
C GLU A 65 -5.24 3.05 -24.25
N ASP A 66 -4.66 2.35 -23.27
CA ASP A 66 -4.89 0.92 -23.01
C ASP A 66 -5.92 0.64 -21.90
N ALA A 67 -6.79 1.61 -21.61
CA ALA A 67 -7.73 1.48 -20.50
C ALA A 67 -8.73 0.33 -20.70
N ARG A 68 -8.65 -0.68 -19.82
CA ARG A 68 -9.59 -1.82 -19.84
C ARG A 68 -10.90 -1.51 -19.11
N ALA A 69 -11.96 -2.24 -19.46
CA ALA A 69 -13.21 -2.21 -18.70
C ALA A 69 -13.01 -2.66 -17.23
N GLY A 70 -13.87 -2.19 -16.33
CA GLY A 70 -13.80 -2.47 -14.88
C GLY A 70 -13.39 -1.25 -14.06
N MET A 71 -13.53 -1.31 -12.73
CA MET A 71 -13.25 -0.21 -11.80
C MET A 71 -12.56 -0.72 -10.53
N ARG A 72 -11.70 0.12 -9.93
CA ARG A 72 -11.18 -0.13 -8.57
C ARG A 72 -12.33 -0.05 -7.57
N ASN A 73 -12.53 -1.09 -6.77
CA ASN A 73 -13.68 -1.23 -5.86
C ASN A 73 -13.24 -1.33 -4.38
N GLY A 74 -12.35 -0.43 -3.96
CA GLY A 74 -11.84 -0.41 -2.59
C GLY A 74 -10.83 -1.51 -2.30
N TYR A 75 -10.68 -1.83 -1.01
CA TYR A 75 -9.65 -2.73 -0.47
C TYR A 75 -10.29 -3.79 0.43
N CYS A 76 -9.72 -4.99 0.43
CA CYS A 76 -10.15 -6.10 1.27
C CYS A 76 -9.06 -6.43 2.32
N PRO A 77 -9.35 -6.34 3.63
CA PRO A 77 -8.44 -6.82 4.66
C PRO A 77 -8.09 -8.29 4.43
N THR A 78 -6.79 -8.58 4.34
CA THR A 78 -6.29 -9.92 3.99
C THR A 78 -5.12 -10.27 4.91
N THR A 79 -5.15 -11.48 5.48
CA THR A 79 -4.02 -12.03 6.25
C THR A 79 -3.09 -12.79 5.31
N VAL A 80 -1.80 -12.46 5.32
CA VAL A 80 -0.78 -13.09 4.48
C VAL A 80 0.18 -13.87 5.36
N LYS A 81 0.18 -15.20 5.24
CA LYS A 81 1.16 -16.02 5.96
C LYS A 81 2.55 -15.80 5.35
N THR A 82 3.51 -15.42 6.18
CA THR A 82 4.92 -15.21 5.82
C THR A 82 5.80 -16.23 6.54
N THR A 83 7.09 -16.27 6.19
CA THR A 83 8.08 -17.09 6.90
C THR A 83 8.30 -16.62 8.34
N ALA A 84 8.01 -15.36 8.65
CA ALA A 84 8.12 -14.78 9.98
C ALA A 84 6.85 -14.96 10.84
N GLY A 85 5.78 -15.54 10.29
CA GLY A 85 4.53 -15.75 11.01
C GLY A 85 3.30 -15.34 10.20
N ARG A 86 2.26 -14.88 10.90
CA ARG A 86 0.99 -14.46 10.30
C ARG A 86 1.04 -13.05 9.69
#